data_AF-A0A5N9A633-F1
#
_entry.id   AF-A0A5N9A633-F1
#
_cell.length_a   1.000
_cell.length_b   1.000
_cell.length_c   1.000
_cell.angle_alpha   90.00
_cell.angle_beta   90.00
_cell.angle_gamma   90.00
#
_symmetry.space_group_name_H-M   'P 1'
#
loop_
_entity.id
_entity.type
_entity.pdbx_description
1 polymer ?
#
loop_
_entity_poly.entity_id
_entity_poly.type
_entity_poly.pdbx_seq_one_letter_code
_entity_poly.pdbx_strand_id
1 'polypeptide(L)'
;MNGLRWLVTRWPDRSSRDNWKSLEWVGVFVPVSFFLAYYFLKVGPARGFFHSVYGLALLVALIVIFSRLMFVAIDRLQRSIQSLSRQLSRQNVQLRALHETNLALSQERAYESVMQLVADLGRELFGDPKHPYTKALISAALPAHPNKQREEIVLRGEVPSPINPPAGCSFHPR
;
A
#
# COMPACT_ATOMS: atom_id res chain seq x y z
N MET A 1 7.87 -23.52 -1.43
CA MET A 1 6.40 -23.67 -1.49
C MET A 1 5.78 -22.77 -0.42
N ASN A 2 5.42 -21.51 -0.72
CA ASN A 2 4.80 -20.55 0.23
C ASN A 2 4.09 -19.38 -0.49
N GLY A 3 3.39 -19.66 -1.60
CA GLY A 3 2.83 -18.62 -2.49
C GLY A 3 1.35 -18.28 -2.33
N LEU A 4 0.60 -18.97 -1.44
CA LEU A 4 -0.88 -18.93 -1.46
C LEU A 4 -1.53 -18.29 -0.23
N ARG A 5 -0.76 -17.77 0.73
CA ARG A 5 -1.33 -17.17 1.97
C ARG A 5 -1.94 -15.78 1.77
N TRP A 6 -1.64 -15.08 0.67
CA TRP A 6 -2.11 -13.70 0.44
C TRP A 6 -3.49 -13.60 -0.21
N LEU A 7 -4.04 -14.71 -0.73
CA LEU A 7 -5.34 -14.73 -1.42
C LEU A 7 -6.56 -14.83 -0.50
N VAL A 8 -6.37 -15.08 0.81
CA VAL A 8 -7.48 -15.32 1.76
C VAL A 8 -7.79 -14.13 2.67
N THR A 9 -6.90 -13.13 2.78
CA THR A 9 -7.08 -12.04 3.77
C THR A 9 -7.78 -10.78 3.23
N ARG A 10 -8.27 -10.78 1.99
CA ARG A 10 -9.03 -9.64 1.44
C ARG A 10 -10.53 -9.92 1.45
N TRP A 11 -11.07 -10.15 2.65
CA TRP A 11 -12.51 -10.19 2.90
C TRP A 11 -13.07 -8.75 2.99
N PRO A 12 -14.35 -8.49 2.66
CA PRO A 12 -14.88 -7.13 2.51
C PRO A 12 -15.05 -6.43 3.86
N ASP A 13 -14.96 -5.10 3.79
CA ASP A 13 -15.17 -4.11 4.87
C ASP A 13 -16.44 -4.35 5.71
N ARG A 14 -16.39 -3.99 7.00
CA ARG A 14 -17.44 -4.10 8.02
C ARG A 14 -18.75 -3.43 7.58
N SER A 15 -18.70 -2.39 6.76
CA SER A 15 -19.87 -1.73 6.14
C SER A 15 -20.72 -2.66 5.27
N SER A 16 -20.12 -3.71 4.68
CA SER A 16 -20.84 -4.71 3.88
C SER A 16 -21.78 -5.57 4.74
N ARG A 17 -21.42 -5.83 6.00
CA ARG A 17 -22.10 -6.78 6.89
C ARG A 17 -23.54 -6.39 7.23
N ASP A 18 -23.83 -5.10 7.28
CA ASP A 18 -25.17 -4.58 7.60
C ASP A 18 -26.15 -4.68 6.42
N ASN A 19 -25.62 -4.71 5.18
CA ASN A 19 -26.43 -4.88 3.97
C ASN A 19 -26.85 -6.34 3.72
N TRP A 20 -26.21 -7.32 4.36
CA TRP A 20 -26.59 -8.74 4.19
C TRP A 20 -27.88 -9.12 4.93
N LYS A 21 -28.29 -8.34 5.93
CA LYS A 21 -29.57 -8.56 6.63
C LYS A 21 -30.79 -8.32 5.74
N SER A 22 -30.67 -7.49 4.70
CA SER A 22 -31.75 -7.29 3.73
C SER A 22 -31.83 -8.41 2.68
N LEU A 23 -30.71 -9.10 2.40
CA LEU A 23 -30.67 -10.25 1.48
C LEU A 23 -31.26 -11.52 2.08
N GLU A 24 -31.25 -11.66 3.41
CA GLU A 24 -31.84 -12.81 4.12
C GLU A 24 -33.35 -12.94 3.81
N TRP A 25 -34.04 -11.81 3.66
CA TRP A 25 -35.47 -11.78 3.31
C TRP A 25 -35.75 -12.10 1.85
N VAL A 26 -34.79 -11.91 0.93
CA VAL A 26 -34.99 -12.19 -0.50
C VAL A 26 -35.26 -13.69 -0.72
N GLY A 27 -34.63 -14.57 0.07
CA GLY A 27 -34.86 -16.01 0.02
C GLY A 27 -36.25 -16.46 0.46
N VAL A 28 -36.96 -15.65 1.26
CA VAL A 28 -38.33 -15.93 1.72
C VAL A 28 -39.36 -15.19 0.86
N PHE A 29 -39.10 -13.93 0.53
CA PHE A 29 -40.03 -13.08 -0.20
C PHE A 29 -40.26 -13.55 -1.64
N VAL A 30 -39.21 -14.00 -2.33
CA VAL A 30 -39.31 -14.45 -3.72
C VAL A 30 -40.22 -15.69 -3.86
N PRO A 31 -40.02 -16.79 -3.10
CA PRO A 31 -40.92 -17.94 -3.19
C PRO A 31 -42.33 -17.65 -2.66
N VAL A 32 -42.49 -16.84 -1.61
CA VAL A 32 -43.83 -16.47 -1.10
C VAL A 32 -44.58 -15.61 -2.12
N SER A 33 -43.91 -14.65 -2.74
CA SER A 33 -44.45 -13.85 -3.85
C SER A 33 -44.87 -14.72 -5.03
N PHE A 34 -44.04 -15.69 -5.42
CA PHE A 34 -44.33 -16.62 -6.50
C PHE A 34 -45.55 -17.50 -6.17
N PHE A 35 -45.61 -18.05 -4.96
CA PHE A 35 -46.74 -18.86 -4.50
C PHE A 35 -48.04 -18.05 -4.39
N LEU A 36 -47.98 -16.80 -3.91
CA LEU A 36 -49.15 -15.90 -3.90
C LEU A 36 -49.61 -15.61 -5.33
N ALA A 37 -48.70 -15.23 -6.22
CA ALA A 37 -49.04 -14.93 -7.62
C ALA A 37 -49.66 -16.15 -8.32
N TYR A 38 -49.09 -17.35 -8.14
CA TYR A 38 -49.63 -18.60 -8.65
C TYR A 38 -51.03 -18.90 -8.07
N TYR A 39 -51.21 -18.72 -6.76
CA TYR A 39 -52.48 -18.94 -6.08
C TYR A 39 -53.56 -17.98 -6.58
N PHE A 40 -53.24 -16.68 -6.75
CA PHE A 40 -54.18 -15.69 -7.31
C PHE A 40 -54.53 -15.99 -8.76
N LEU A 41 -53.58 -16.44 -9.57
CA LEU A 41 -53.82 -16.87 -10.96
C LEU A 41 -54.76 -18.08 -11.02
N LYS A 42 -54.63 -19.00 -10.05
CA LYS A 42 -55.35 -20.27 -10.04
C LYS A 42 -56.66 -20.24 -9.26
N VAL A 43 -56.86 -19.40 -8.25
CA VAL A 43 -58.02 -19.49 -7.32
C VAL A 43 -58.74 -18.14 -7.13
N GLY A 44 -58.16 -17.02 -7.59
CA GLY A 44 -58.72 -15.68 -7.38
C GLY A 44 -59.90 -15.31 -8.30
N PRO A 45 -60.60 -14.19 -8.02
CA PRO A 45 -61.74 -13.70 -8.81
C PRO A 45 -61.38 -13.32 -10.26
N ALA A 46 -60.08 -13.19 -10.58
CA ALA A 46 -59.56 -12.90 -11.91
C ALA A 46 -59.26 -14.16 -12.76
N ARG A 47 -59.66 -15.36 -12.32
CA ARG A 47 -59.37 -16.64 -13.00
C ARG A 47 -59.81 -16.64 -14.48
N GLY A 48 -60.98 -16.06 -14.78
CA GLY A 48 -61.48 -15.94 -16.15
C GLY A 48 -60.74 -14.90 -17.00
N PHE A 49 -60.10 -13.92 -16.38
CA PHE A 49 -59.40 -12.84 -17.07
C PHE A 49 -58.09 -13.33 -17.70
N PHE A 50 -57.30 -14.13 -16.99
CA PHE A 50 -56.04 -14.68 -17.52
C PHE A 50 -56.22 -15.83 -18.52
N HIS A 51 -57.38 -16.51 -18.49
CA HIS A 51 -57.77 -17.45 -19.53
C HIS A 51 -58.27 -16.77 -20.82
N SER A 52 -58.56 -15.46 -20.77
CA SER A 52 -58.84 -14.66 -21.95
C SER A 52 -57.56 -14.27 -22.67
N VAL A 53 -57.59 -14.25 -24.01
CA VAL A 53 -56.48 -13.87 -24.88
C VAL A 53 -55.91 -12.49 -24.49
N TYR A 54 -56.78 -11.57 -24.08
CA TYR A 54 -56.40 -10.22 -23.66
C TYR A 54 -55.66 -10.18 -22.31
N GLY A 55 -56.01 -11.05 -21.36
CA GLY A 55 -55.34 -11.12 -20.06
C GLY A 55 -53.93 -11.72 -20.18
N LEU A 56 -53.77 -12.75 -21.02
CA LEU A 56 -52.45 -13.32 -21.33
C LEU A 56 -51.58 -12.30 -22.07
N ALA A 57 -52.14 -11.58 -23.06
CA ALA A 57 -51.42 -10.54 -23.80
C ALA A 57 -50.96 -9.39 -22.89
N LEU A 58 -51.80 -8.94 -21.96
CA LEU A 58 -51.45 -7.90 -20.99
C LEU A 58 -50.34 -8.36 -20.03
N LEU A 59 -50.41 -9.62 -19.56
CA LEU A 59 -49.38 -10.19 -18.69
C LEU A 59 -48.02 -10.29 -19.41
N VAL A 60 -48.00 -10.76 -20.66
CA VAL A 60 -46.76 -10.82 -21.46
C VAL A 60 -46.22 -9.41 -21.71
N ALA A 61 -47.08 -8.44 -22.05
CA ALA A 61 -46.66 -7.05 -22.24
C ALA A 61 -46.04 -6.45 -20.97
N LEU A 62 -46.65 -6.68 -19.80
CA LEU A 62 -46.10 -6.23 -18.51
C LEU A 62 -44.73 -6.85 -18.21
N ILE A 63 -44.55 -8.15 -18.48
CA ILE A 63 -43.26 -8.82 -18.29
C ILE A 63 -42.19 -8.24 -19.22
N VAL A 64 -42.51 -8.01 -20.49
CA VAL A 64 -41.57 -7.43 -21.46
C VAL A 64 -41.19 -6.00 -21.05
N ILE A 65 -42.15 -5.18 -20.64
CA ILE A 65 -41.93 -3.81 -20.17
C ILE A 65 -41.06 -3.82 -18.91
N PHE A 66 -41.40 -4.65 -17.92
CA PHE A 66 -40.64 -4.79 -16.68
C PHE A 66 -39.19 -5.24 -16.96
N SER A 67 -38.99 -6.24 -17.81
CA SER A 67 -37.66 -6.72 -18.21
C SER A 67 -36.83 -5.61 -18.88
N ARG A 68 -37.44 -4.82 -19.78
CA ARG A 68 -36.76 -3.68 -20.43
C ARG A 68 -36.35 -2.60 -19.44
N LEU A 69 -37.23 -2.26 -18.50
CA LEU A 69 -36.94 -1.29 -17.44
C LEU A 69 -35.78 -1.75 -16.54
N MET A 70 -35.81 -3.01 -16.11
CA MET A 70 -34.76 -3.65 -15.32
C MET A 70 -33.40 -3.61 -16.05
N PHE A 71 -33.38 -3.98 -17.34
CA PHE A 71 -32.17 -4.00 -18.14
C PHE A 71 -31.52 -2.60 -18.25
N VAL A 72 -32.32 -1.55 -18.50
CA VAL A 72 -31.82 -0.17 -18.56
C VAL A 72 -31.27 0.28 -17.21
N ALA A 73 -31.89 -0.10 -16.09
CA ALA A 73 -31.41 0.24 -14.75
C ALA A 73 -30.06 -0.44 -14.43
N ILE A 74 -29.91 -1.73 -14.74
CA ILE A 74 -28.64 -2.46 -14.55
C ILE A 74 -27.53 -1.82 -15.38
N ASP A 75 -27.79 -1.54 -16.66
CA ASP A 75 -26.76 -0.98 -17.54
C ASP A 75 -26.28 0.40 -17.07
N ARG A 76 -27.18 1.24 -16.53
CA ARG A 76 -26.81 2.52 -15.89
C ARG A 76 -25.90 2.30 -14.68
N LEU A 77 -26.25 1.35 -13.80
CA LEU A 77 -25.45 1.03 -12.63
C LEU A 77 -24.08 0.49 -13.01
N GLN A 78 -24.02 -0.43 -13.97
CA GLN A 78 -22.78 -1.02 -14.44
C GLN A 78 -21.86 0.04 -15.05
N ARG A 79 -22.40 0.96 -15.87
CA ARG A 79 -21.64 2.09 -16.42
C ARG A 79 -21.09 3.01 -15.34
N SER A 80 -21.88 3.31 -14.31
CA SER A 80 -21.44 4.10 -13.15
C SER A 80 -20.33 3.41 -12.38
N ILE A 81 -20.48 2.12 -12.05
CA ILE A 81 -19.46 1.34 -11.34
C ILE A 81 -18.17 1.27 -12.15
N GLN A 82 -18.27 1.03 -13.46
CA GLN A 82 -17.11 0.98 -14.35
C GLN A 82 -16.39 2.33 -14.41
N SER A 83 -17.10 3.46 -14.43
CA SER A 83 -16.46 4.78 -14.46
C SER A 83 -15.74 5.09 -13.15
N LEU A 84 -16.35 4.79 -12.00
CA LEU A 84 -15.71 4.95 -10.69
C LEU A 84 -14.46 4.06 -10.57
N SER A 85 -14.55 2.79 -10.98
CA SER A 85 -13.41 1.88 -10.96
C SER A 85 -12.23 2.40 -11.81
N ARG A 86 -12.51 2.99 -12.98
CA ARG A 86 -11.49 3.60 -13.83
C ARG A 86 -10.89 4.87 -13.20
N GLN A 87 -11.69 5.68 -12.52
CA GLN A 87 -11.18 6.87 -11.80
C GLN A 87 -10.24 6.46 -10.67
N LEU A 88 -10.67 5.49 -9.85
CA LEU A 88 -9.87 4.98 -8.74
C LEU A 88 -8.57 4.34 -9.25
N SER A 89 -8.61 3.58 -10.36
CA SER A 89 -7.38 3.01 -10.93
C SER A 89 -6.41 4.07 -11.42
N ARG A 90 -6.90 5.14 -12.07
CA ARG A 90 -6.07 6.27 -12.53
C ARG A 90 -5.41 7.00 -11.37
N GLN A 91 -6.16 7.32 -10.32
CA GLN A 91 -5.60 7.97 -9.13
C GLN A 91 -4.53 7.12 -8.45
N ASN A 92 -4.75 5.81 -8.33
CA ASN A 92 -3.76 4.91 -7.74
C ASN A 92 -2.47 4.82 -8.56
N VAL A 93 -2.56 4.80 -9.89
CA VAL A 93 -1.36 4.78 -10.76
C VAL A 93 -0.58 6.08 -10.63
N GLN A 94 -1.26 7.23 -10.66
CA GLN A 94 -0.61 8.54 -10.48
C GLN A 94 0.06 8.66 -9.11
N LEU A 95 -0.61 8.24 -8.04
CA LEU A 95 -0.05 8.26 -6.69
C LEU A 95 1.18 7.37 -6.56
N ARG A 96 1.18 6.18 -7.20
CA ARG A 96 2.35 5.29 -7.22
C ARG A 96 3.53 5.91 -7.95
N ALA A 97 3.28 6.48 -9.14
CA ALA A 97 4.34 7.16 -9.89
C ALA A 97 4.92 8.34 -9.10
N LEU A 98 4.08 9.15 -8.44
CA LEU A 98 4.53 10.22 -7.55
C LEU A 98 5.30 9.68 -6.34
N HIS A 99 4.90 8.55 -5.76
CA HIS A 99 5.61 7.95 -4.65
C HIS A 99 7.01 7.49 -5.06
N GLU A 100 7.12 6.79 -6.20
CA GLU A 100 8.39 6.33 -6.76
C GLU A 100 9.35 7.50 -7.06
N THR A 101 8.85 8.57 -7.68
CA THR A 101 9.67 9.76 -7.96
C THR A 101 10.09 10.49 -6.69
N ASN A 102 9.20 10.62 -5.71
CA ASN A 102 9.54 11.23 -4.41
C ASN A 102 10.60 10.41 -3.67
N LEU A 103 10.52 9.08 -3.69
CA LEU A 103 11.55 8.23 -3.08
C LEU A 103 12.91 8.44 -3.75
N ALA A 104 12.97 8.43 -5.08
CA ALA A 104 14.21 8.68 -5.83
C ALA A 104 14.82 10.06 -5.50
N LEU A 105 14.01 11.12 -5.54
CA LEU A 105 14.44 12.48 -5.21
C LEU A 105 14.85 12.63 -3.74
N SER A 106 14.16 11.95 -2.81
CA SER A 106 14.50 11.98 -1.39
C SER A 106 15.86 11.35 -1.12
N GLN A 107 16.17 10.26 -1.83
CA GLN A 107 17.44 9.57 -1.73
C GLN A 107 18.58 10.46 -2.24
N GLU A 108 18.42 11.07 -3.40
CA GLU A 108 19.43 11.98 -3.98
C GLU A 108 19.75 13.15 -3.04
N ARG A 109 18.73 13.85 -2.54
CA ARG A 109 18.90 14.95 -1.57
C ARG A 109 19.49 14.47 -0.24
N ALA A 110 19.12 13.28 0.22
CA ALA A 110 19.70 12.69 1.42
C ALA A 110 21.20 12.43 1.22
N TYR A 111 21.63 11.91 0.07
CA TYR A 111 23.05 11.70 -0.21
C TYR A 111 23.84 13.01 -0.25
N GLU A 112 23.31 14.04 -0.92
CA GLU A 112 23.97 15.36 -0.93
C GLU A 112 24.13 15.92 0.48
N SER A 113 23.06 15.91 1.29
CA SER A 113 23.12 16.42 2.66
C SER A 113 24.07 15.61 3.56
N VAL A 114 24.07 14.27 3.43
CA VAL A 114 24.99 13.40 4.19
C VAL A 114 26.43 13.63 3.76
N MET A 115 26.70 13.76 2.46
CA MET A 115 28.05 14.03 1.95
C MET A 115 28.59 15.36 2.49
N GLN A 116 27.73 16.39 2.55
CA GLN A 116 28.08 17.68 3.13
C GLN A 116 28.41 17.55 4.62
N LEU A 117 27.58 16.84 5.40
CA LEU A 117 27.82 16.59 6.82
C LEU A 117 29.15 15.86 7.06
N VAL A 118 29.46 14.83 6.25
CA VAL A 118 30.71 14.08 6.34
C VAL A 118 31.91 14.95 5.95
N ALA A 119 31.77 15.79 4.92
CA ALA A 119 32.82 16.72 4.53
C ALA A 119 33.11 17.74 5.65
N ASP A 120 32.08 18.26 6.31
CA ASP A 120 32.20 19.19 7.43
C ASP A 120 32.90 18.52 8.63
N LEU A 121 32.48 17.31 8.99
CA LEU A 121 33.11 16.51 10.05
C LEU A 121 34.58 16.18 9.73
N GLY A 122 34.88 15.85 8.47
CA GLY A 122 36.24 15.59 8.03
C GLY A 122 37.13 16.82 8.16
N ARG A 123 36.63 18.00 7.78
CA ARG A 123 37.37 19.26 7.94
C ARG A 123 37.72 19.55 9.40
N GLU A 124 36.79 19.29 10.32
CA GLU A 124 37.04 19.43 11.76
C GLU A 124 38.08 18.41 12.25
N LEU A 125 37.94 17.13 11.84
CA LEU A 125 38.82 16.03 12.25
C LEU A 125 40.27 16.20 11.78
N PHE A 126 40.47 16.67 10.54
CA PHE A 126 41.80 16.93 9.96
C PHE A 126 42.37 18.30 10.35
N GLY A 127 41.53 19.25 10.76
CA GLY A 127 41.92 20.60 11.14
C GLY A 127 42.47 20.70 12.57
N ASP A 128 41.74 20.15 13.55
CA ASP A 128 42.17 20.10 14.96
C ASP A 128 41.76 18.77 15.63
N PRO A 129 42.49 17.67 15.37
CA PRO A 129 42.16 16.37 15.94
C PRO A 129 42.33 16.42 17.47
N LYS A 130 41.24 16.30 18.23
CA LYS A 130 41.30 16.39 19.70
C LYS A 130 42.01 15.20 20.37
N HIS A 131 41.93 14.00 19.79
CA HIS A 131 42.45 12.78 20.41
C HIS A 131 43.89 12.47 19.94
N PRO A 132 44.85 12.15 20.86
CA PRO A 132 46.25 11.87 20.51
C PRO A 132 46.42 10.74 19.50
N TYR A 133 45.62 9.67 19.64
CA TYR A 133 45.60 8.57 18.66
C TYR A 133 45.27 9.06 17.24
N THR A 134 44.27 9.93 17.11
CA THR A 134 43.86 10.48 15.80
C THR A 134 44.94 11.40 15.24
N LYS A 135 45.60 12.21 16.07
CA LYS A 135 46.76 13.02 15.66
C LYS A 135 47.86 12.13 15.07
N ALA A 136 48.20 11.05 15.76
CA ALA A 136 49.23 10.12 15.31
C ALA A 136 48.82 9.40 14.01
N LEU A 137 47.58 8.92 13.91
CA LEU A 137 47.06 8.27 12.70
C LEU A 137 47.11 9.21 11.48
N ILE A 138 46.70 10.47 11.65
CA ILE A 138 46.74 11.49 10.58
C ILE A 138 48.19 11.87 10.23
N SER A 139 49.11 11.84 11.20
CA SER A 139 50.53 12.09 10.96
C SER A 139 51.21 10.97 10.14
N ALA A 140 50.76 9.73 10.31
CA ALA A 140 51.26 8.56 9.59
C ALA A 140 50.65 8.42 8.17
N ALA A 141 49.57 9.15 7.87
CA ALA A 141 48.98 9.18 6.53
C ALA A 141 49.82 10.03 5.56
N LEU A 142 49.96 9.57 4.31
CA LEU A 142 50.73 10.31 3.31
C LEU A 142 50.20 11.74 3.10
N PRO A 143 51.08 12.74 3.00
CA PRO A 143 50.67 14.10 2.72
C PRO A 143 50.04 14.20 1.32
N ALA A 144 48.95 14.97 1.20
CA ALA A 144 48.23 15.17 -0.07
C ALA A 144 49.06 15.83 -1.18
N HIS A 145 50.17 16.48 -0.83
CA HIS A 145 51.12 17.05 -1.79
C HIS A 145 52.54 16.59 -1.44
N PRO A 146 53.35 16.20 -2.44
CA PRO A 146 54.67 15.62 -2.23
C PRO A 146 55.68 16.56 -1.55
N ASN A 147 55.45 17.89 -1.59
CA ASN A 147 56.30 18.89 -0.94
C ASN A 147 55.86 19.26 0.49
N LYS A 148 54.78 18.68 1.03
CA LYS A 148 54.37 18.95 2.42
C LYS A 148 55.09 17.98 3.36
N GLN A 149 56.11 18.46 4.07
CA GLN A 149 56.70 17.72 5.18
C GLN A 149 55.81 17.85 6.42
N ARG A 150 55.44 16.72 7.02
CA ARG A 150 54.71 16.65 8.30
C ARG A 150 55.59 15.96 9.32
N GLU A 151 55.55 16.42 10.57
CA GLU A 151 56.18 15.71 11.69
C GLU A 151 55.41 14.42 11.96
N GLU A 152 56.09 13.28 11.84
CA GLU A 152 55.52 11.96 12.13
C GLU A 152 55.52 11.73 13.64
N ILE A 153 54.35 11.46 14.21
CA ILE A 153 54.19 11.19 15.63
C ILE A 153 54.25 9.66 15.83
N VAL A 154 55.42 9.18 16.26
CA VAL A 154 55.60 7.75 16.59
C VAL A 154 54.99 7.45 17.97
N LEU A 155 53.83 6.80 17.99
CA LEU A 155 53.23 6.27 19.21
C LEU A 155 54.08 5.13 19.76
N ARG A 156 54.44 5.19 21.05
CA ARG A 156 55.20 4.13 21.73
C ARG A 156 54.23 3.12 22.36
N GLY A 157 54.58 1.82 22.35
CA GLY A 157 53.82 0.74 23.01
C GLY A 157 53.16 -0.26 22.04
N GLU A 158 52.82 -1.45 22.57
CA GLU A 158 52.25 -2.58 21.83
C GLU A 158 50.71 -2.59 21.83
N VAL A 159 50.09 -3.14 20.78
CA VAL A 159 48.62 -3.26 20.66
C VAL A 159 48.09 -4.13 21.81
N PRO A 160 47.16 -3.61 22.64
CA PRO A 160 46.64 -4.40 23.76
C PRO A 160 45.96 -5.66 23.24
N SER A 161 46.18 -6.78 23.93
CA SER A 161 45.58 -8.05 23.56
C SER A 161 44.05 -7.96 23.69
N PRO A 162 43.29 -8.38 22.66
CA PRO A 162 41.82 -8.39 22.73
C PRO A 162 41.28 -9.36 23.79
N ILE A 163 42.11 -10.27 24.30
CA ILE A 163 41.74 -11.24 25.35
C ILE A 163 41.69 -10.59 26.74
N ASN A 164 42.48 -9.54 27.00
CA ASN A 164 42.52 -8.81 28.27
C ASN A 164 42.66 -7.29 28.02
N PRO A 165 41.55 -6.60 27.68
CA PRO A 165 41.59 -5.16 27.50
C PRO A 165 41.86 -4.43 28.82
N PRO A 166 42.67 -3.35 28.82
CA PRO A 166 42.88 -2.53 30.01
C PRO A 166 41.58 -1.82 30.44
N ALA A 167 41.43 -1.56 31.73
CA ALA A 167 40.24 -0.88 32.26
C ALA A 167 40.22 0.60 31.83
N GLY A 168 39.11 1.05 31.25
CA GLY A 168 38.92 2.45 30.81
C GLY A 168 39.25 2.65 29.33
N CYS A 169 39.99 3.71 29.00
CA CYS A 169 40.40 3.98 27.62
C CYS A 169 41.50 2.99 27.19
N SER A 170 41.26 2.19 26.14
CA SER A 170 42.26 1.24 25.61
C SER A 170 43.59 1.89 25.20
N PHE A 171 43.58 3.21 25.02
CA PHE A 171 44.73 4.03 24.63
C PHE A 171 45.45 4.71 25.80
N HIS A 172 44.93 4.64 27.04
CA HIS A 172 45.59 5.22 28.22
C HIS A 172 47.05 4.75 28.46
N PRO A 173 47.46 3.51 28.12
CA PRO A 173 48.83 3.07 28.35
C PRO A 173 49.89 3.78 27.50
N ARG A 174 49.51 4.77 26.67
CA ARG A 174 50.35 5.39 25.62
C ARG A 174 50.25 6.90 25.61
#